data_AF-A0A7Y6MXI9-F1
#
_entry.id   AF-A0A7Y6MXI9-F1
#
_cell.length_a   1.000
_cell.length_b   1.000
_cell.length_c   1.000
_cell.angle_alpha   90.00
_cell.angle_beta   90.00
_cell.angle_gamma   90.00
#
_symmetry.space_group_name_H-M   'P 1'
#
loop_
_entity.id
_entity.type
_entity.pdbx_description
1 polymer ?
#
loop_
_entity_poly.entity_id
_entity_poly.type
_entity_poly.pdbx_seq_one_letter_code
_entity_poly.pdbx_strand_id
1 'polypeptide(L)' 'MLTESLAIPTVIVNGTPIEVDKYLMAALWTADGAHASVMDVAQWRERLRERGDDFASHEAACYYWLCENRAGCPPWAYPK' A
#
# COMPACT_ATOMS: atom_id res chain seq x y z
N MET A 1 -9.69 4.16 21.79
CA MET A 1 -8.96 3.28 20.86
C MET A 1 -7.91 4.14 20.20
N LEU A 2 -6.64 3.92 20.50
CA LEU A 2 -5.53 4.60 19.84
C LEU A 2 -5.48 4.06 18.41
N THR A 3 -5.97 4.83 17.44
CA THR A 3 -5.56 4.65 16.05
C THR A 3 -4.08 5.01 16.00
N GLU A 4 -3.22 4.02 16.26
CA GLU A 4 -1.80 4.10 15.93
C GLU A 4 -1.73 4.45 14.45
N SER A 5 -1.36 5.70 14.16
CA SER A 5 -0.90 6.06 12.82
C SER A 5 0.40 5.30 12.63
N LEU A 6 0.31 4.07 12.12
CA LEU A 6 1.47 3.20 11.93
C LEU A 6 2.37 3.87 10.89
N ALA A 7 3.62 4.09 11.29
CA ALA A 7 4.63 4.71 10.43
C ALA A 7 4.74 3.91 9.12
N ILE A 8 4.80 4.63 8.00
CA ILE A 8 4.97 3.99 6.69
C ILE A 8 6.26 3.15 6.71
N PRO A 9 6.21 1.87 6.34
CA PRO A 9 7.37 0.98 6.38
C PRO A 9 8.55 1.58 5.62
N THR A 10 9.75 1.50 6.19
CA THR A 10 10.97 2.07 5.58
C THR A 10 11.23 1.52 4.17
N VAL A 11 10.84 0.26 3.90
CA VAL A 11 10.96 -0.36 2.57
C VAL A 11 10.12 0.37 1.52
N ILE A 12 8.93 0.86 1.88
CA ILE A 12 8.08 1.65 0.98
C ILE A 12 8.73 2.99 0.65
N VAL A 13 9.36 3.62 1.64
CA VAL A 13 9.99 4.95 1.50
C VAL A 13 11.32 4.89 0.75
N ASN A 14 12.22 3.99 1.17
CA ASN A 14 13.63 3.99 0.75
C ASN A 14 14.09 2.66 0.11
N GLY A 15 13.26 1.62 0.10
CA GLY A 15 13.63 0.31 -0.44
C GLY A 15 13.74 0.30 -1.96
N THR A 16 14.55 -0.58 -2.51
CA THR A 16 14.64 -0.82 -3.96
C THR A 16 13.33 -1.38 -4.52
N PRO A 17 13.08 -1.30 -5.84
CA PRO A 17 11.89 -1.91 -6.46
C PRO A 17 11.71 -3.38 -6.09
N ILE A 18 12.80 -4.16 -6.08
CA ILE A 18 12.76 -5.59 -5.72
C ILE A 18 12.37 -5.81 -4.25
N GLU A 19 12.82 -4.95 -3.33
CA GLU A 19 12.46 -5.05 -1.91
C GLU A 19 11.00 -4.67 -1.68
N VAL A 20 10.51 -3.63 -2.38
CA VAL A 20 9.11 -3.21 -2.35
C VAL A 20 8.21 -4.32 -2.88
N ASP A 21 8.54 -4.92 -4.02
CA ASP A 21 7.78 -6.03 -4.60
C ASP A 21 7.62 -7.19 -3.61
N LYS A 22 8.73 -7.66 -3.03
CA LYS A 22 8.73 -8.72 -2.00
C LYS A 22 7.88 -8.34 -0.78
N TYR A 23 7.98 -7.09 -0.34
CA TYR A 23 7.22 -6.60 0.79
C TYR A 23 5.71 -6.59 0.50
N LEU A 24 5.29 -6.04 -0.66
CA LEU A 24 3.89 -5.99 -1.05
C LEU A 24 3.31 -7.39 -1.25
N MET A 25 4.05 -8.29 -1.88
CA MET A 25 3.65 -9.70 -2.04
C MET A 25 3.38 -10.37 -0.70
N ALA A 26 4.25 -10.14 0.29
CA ALA A 26 4.06 -10.66 1.64
C ALA A 26 2.86 -10.00 2.34
N ALA A 27 2.80 -8.67 2.35
CA ALA A 27 1.84 -7.91 3.15
C ALA A 27 0.40 -7.94 2.61
N LEU A 28 0.21 -8.10 1.30
CA LEU A 28 -1.11 -8.00 0.66
C LEU A 28 -1.71 -9.36 0.28
N TRP A 29 -0.88 -10.39 0.04
CA TRP A 29 -1.33 -11.65 -0.57
C TRP A 29 -1.00 -12.93 0.21
N THR A 30 -0.25 -12.87 1.33
CA THR A 30 -0.05 -14.07 2.16
C THR A 30 -1.14 -14.23 3.21
N ALA A 31 -1.68 -15.45 3.34
CA ALA A 31 -2.81 -15.78 4.23
C ALA A 31 -2.51 -15.65 5.73
N ASP A 32 -1.23 -15.51 6.11
CA ASP A 32 -0.75 -15.53 7.50
C ASP A 32 -0.12 -14.20 7.98
N GLY A 33 0.05 -13.20 7.11
CA GLY A 33 0.87 -12.03 7.41
C GLY A 33 0.06 -10.75 7.58
N ALA A 34 0.01 -10.23 8.81
CA ALA A 34 -0.37 -8.87 9.22
C ALA A 34 -1.22 -8.10 8.19
N HIS A 35 -2.55 -8.16 8.32
CA HIS A 35 -3.50 -7.43 7.48
C HIS A 35 -3.13 -5.94 7.42
N ALA A 36 -2.45 -5.55 6.35
CA ALA A 36 -2.29 -4.15 6.01
C ALA A 36 -3.69 -3.54 5.98
N SER A 37 -3.93 -2.50 6.79
CA SER A 37 -5.24 -1.87 6.76
C SER A 37 -5.41 -1.14 5.42
N VAL A 38 -6.67 -0.93 5.01
CA VAL A 38 -6.98 -0.10 3.83
C VAL A 38 -6.30 1.28 3.93
N MET A 39 -6.18 1.83 5.15
CA MET A 39 -5.51 3.10 5.39
C MET A 39 -3.99 3.01 5.15
N ASP A 40 -3.34 1.93 5.57
CA ASP A 40 -1.90 1.73 5.36
C ASP A 40 -1.60 1.60 3.87
N VAL A 41 -2.36 0.77 3.16
CA VAL A 41 -2.14 0.54 1.72
C VAL A 41 -2.41 1.81 0.91
N ALA A 42 -3.39 2.64 1.31
CA ALA A 42 -3.61 3.95 0.72
C ALA A 42 -2.39 4.87 0.91
N GLN A 43 -1.81 4.91 2.11
CA GLN A 43 -0.58 5.70 2.35
C GLN A 43 0.62 5.16 1.56
N TRP A 44 0.76 3.83 1.45
CA TRP A 44 1.84 3.23 0.68
C TRP A 44 1.73 3.57 -0.80
N ARG A 45 0.52 3.52 -1.37
CA ARG A 45 0.24 3.93 -2.74
C ARG A 45 0.70 5.35 -3.01
N GLU A 46 0.35 6.30 -2.13
CA GLU A 46 0.77 7.70 -2.28
C GLU A 46 2.29 7.84 -2.28
N ARG A 47 2.97 7.18 -1.33
CA ARG A 47 4.44 7.21 -1.28
C ARG A 47 5.10 6.57 -2.49
N LEU A 48 4.60 5.44 -2.96
CA LEU A 48 5.14 4.79 -4.15
C LEU A 48 4.94 5.65 -5.40
N ARG A 49 3.83 6.39 -5.50
CA ARG A 49 3.63 7.37 -6.58
C ARG A 49 4.66 8.50 -6.56
N GLU A 50 4.94 9.05 -5.38
CA GLU A 50 5.94 10.12 -5.19
C GLU A 50 7.35 9.69 -5.61
N ARG A 51 7.64 8.38 -5.62
CA ARG A 51 8.96 7.83 -5.98
C ARG A 51 9.20 7.72 -7.49
N GLY A 52 8.16 7.87 -8.32
CA GLY A 52 8.30 7.92 -9.77
C GLY A 52 8.20 6.57 -10.49
N ASP A 53 8.60 6.56 -11.75
CA ASP A 53 8.23 5.54 -12.75
C ASP A 53 8.66 4.11 -12.37
N ASP A 54 9.81 3.94 -11.72
CA ASP A 54 10.30 2.64 -11.25
C ASP A 54 9.34 1.96 -10.25
N PHE A 55 8.45 2.75 -9.62
CA PHE A 55 7.47 2.29 -8.63
C PHE A 55 6.02 2.28 -9.14
N ALA A 56 5.78 2.60 -10.41
CA ALA A 56 4.44 2.68 -10.98
C ALA A 56 3.67 1.34 -10.89
N SER A 57 4.33 0.21 -11.11
CA SER A 57 3.72 -1.12 -10.95
C SER A 57 3.30 -1.42 -9.51
N HIS A 58 4.09 -0.96 -8.54
CA HIS A 58 3.82 -1.13 -7.11
C HIS A 58 2.67 -0.23 -6.64
N GLU A 59 2.62 1.01 -7.14
CA GLU A 59 1.48 1.92 -6.94
C GLU A 59 0.18 1.31 -7.47
N ALA A 60 0.22 0.77 -8.70
CA ALA A 60 -0.91 0.10 -9.32
C ALA A 60 -1.35 -1.14 -8.51
N ALA A 61 -0.40 -1.97 -8.04
CA ALA A 61 -0.69 -3.12 -7.21
C ALA A 61 -1.47 -2.73 -5.93
N CYS A 62 -1.01 -1.68 -5.23
CA CYS A 62 -1.74 -1.12 -4.08
C CYS A 62 -3.13 -0.61 -4.48
N TYR A 63 -3.26 0.09 -5.61
CA TYR A 63 -4.55 0.58 -6.11
C TYR A 63 -5.55 -0.56 -6.37
N TYR A 64 -5.10 -1.64 -7.03
CA TYR A 64 -5.96 -2.79 -7.31
C TYR A 64 -6.39 -3.49 -6.03
N TRP A 65 -5.45 -3.74 -5.11
CA TRP A 65 -5.78 -4.32 -3.81
C TRP A 65 -6.80 -3.47 -3.05
N LEU A 66 -6.65 -2.15 -3.05
CA LEU A 66 -7.62 -1.23 -2.43
C LEU A 66 -8.99 -1.32 -3.09
N CYS A 67 -9.05 -1.42 -4.42
CA CYS A 67 -10.30 -1.57 -5.17
C CYS A 67 -11.02 -2.89 -4.87
N GLU A 68 -10.27 -3.99 -4.69
CA GLU A 68 -10.85 -5.29 -4.33
C GLU A 68 -11.36 -5.30 -2.88
N ASN A 69 -10.67 -4.58 -1.98
CA ASN A 69 -11.04 -4.47 -0.56
C ASN A 69 -12.01 -3.29 -0.27
N ARG A 70 -12.54 -2.62 -1.31
CA ARG A 70 -13.47 -1.47 -1.22
C ARG A 70 -14.81 -1.75 -0.54
N ALA A 71 -15.14 -2.99 -0.19
CA ALA A 71 -16.30 -3.27 0.66
C ALA A 71 -16.26 -2.52 2.01
N GLY A 72 -15.11 -1.91 2.40
CA GLY A 72 -14.96 -1.09 3.60
C GLY A 72 -14.38 0.34 3.43
N CYS A 73 -14.27 0.93 2.22
CA CYS A 73 -13.57 2.22 2.03
C CYS A 73 -14.44 3.36 1.46
N PRO A 74 -14.30 4.62 1.94
CA PRO A 74 -15.11 5.74 1.45
C PRO A 74 -14.76 6.19 0.03
N PRO A 75 -15.72 6.72 -0.74
CA PRO A 75 -15.56 7.09 -2.15
C PRO A 75 -14.61 8.27 -2.41
N TRP A 76 -14.17 9.00 -1.37
CA TRP A 76 -13.27 10.16 -1.50
C TRP A 76 -11.77 9.82 -1.53
N ALA A 77 -11.39 8.56 -1.29
CA ALA A 77 -10.00 8.11 -1.35
C ALA A 77 -9.43 7.98 -2.79
N TYR A 78 -10.18 8.44 -3.79
CA TYR A 78 -9.82 8.32 -5.20
C TYR A 78 -10.10 9.64 -5.91
N PRO A 79 -9.07 10.35 -6.40
CA PRO A 79 -9.31 11.48 -7.29
C PRO A 79 -9.94 10.97 -8.60
N LYS A 80 -10.91 11.72 -9.09
CA LYS A 80 -11.56 11.49 -10.40
C LYS A 80 -10.58 11.77 -11.54
#